data_AF-A0AAW2GP58-F1
#
_entry.id   AF-A0AAW2GP58-F1
#
_cell.length_a   1.000
_cell.length_b   1.000
_cell.length_c   1.000
_cell.angle_alpha   90.00
_cell.angle_beta   90.00
_cell.angle_gamma   90.00
#
_symmetry.space_group_name_H-M   'P 1'
#
loop_
_entity.id
_entity.type
_entity.pdbx_description
1 polymer ?
#
loop_
_entity_poly.entity_id
_entity_poly.type
_entity_poly.pdbx_seq_one_letter_code
_entity_poly.pdbx_strand_id
1 'polypeptide(L)'
;MPWNELVAQKWLSLARKGLPEEDRKILLKKYSPPDETAFLRAPRLNLECKAALKTNPVVKQDAYISKVQDQAGIALYNLGEALSDVLRPET
;
A
#
# COMPACT_ATOMS: atom_id res chain seq x y z
N MET A 1 26.12 -7.34 -19.10
CA MET A 1 24.81 -8.00 -18.98
C MET A 1 23.85 -7.32 -19.94
N PRO A 2 23.05 -8.09 -20.70
CA PRO A 2 21.89 -7.59 -21.42
C PRO A 2 20.96 -6.77 -20.52
N TRP A 3 20.30 -5.76 -21.06
CA TRP A 3 19.48 -4.84 -20.27
C TRP A 3 18.32 -5.56 -19.55
N ASN A 4 17.75 -6.59 -20.17
CA ASN A 4 16.67 -7.40 -19.64
C ASN A 4 17.09 -8.17 -18.38
N GLU A 5 18.33 -8.64 -18.29
CA GLU A 5 18.85 -9.29 -17.08
C GLU A 5 19.01 -8.30 -15.93
N LEU A 6 19.50 -7.09 -16.20
CA LEU A 6 19.63 -6.04 -15.19
C LEU A 6 18.27 -5.63 -14.62
N VAL A 7 17.26 -5.50 -15.48
CA VAL A 7 15.88 -5.23 -15.06
C VAL A 7 15.33 -6.39 -14.24
N ALA A 8 15.44 -7.62 -14.73
CA ALA A 8 14.95 -8.79 -14.00
C ALA A 8 15.58 -8.91 -12.60
N GLN A 9 16.89 -8.69 -12.48
CA GLN A 9 17.58 -8.69 -11.19
C GLN A 9 17.10 -7.57 -10.26
N LYS A 10 16.92 -6.36 -10.79
CA LYS A 10 16.42 -5.22 -10.00
C LYS A 10 15.00 -5.48 -9.49
N TRP A 11 14.11 -5.99 -10.36
CA TRP A 11 12.75 -6.36 -9.99
C TRP A 11 12.71 -7.47 -8.96
N LEU A 12 13.53 -8.51 -9.11
CA LEU A 12 13.65 -9.58 -8.13
C LEU A 12 14.14 -9.06 -6.76
N SER A 13 15.12 -8.15 -6.77
CA SER A 13 15.60 -7.50 -5.54
C SER A 13 14.50 -6.70 -4.86
N LEU A 14 13.73 -5.90 -5.61
CA LEU A 14 12.60 -5.13 -5.09
C LEU A 14 11.48 -6.03 -4.57
N ALA A 15 11.16 -7.13 -5.28
CA ALA A 15 10.14 -8.07 -4.84
C ALA A 15 10.50 -8.76 -3.51
N ARG A 16 11.79 -9.04 -3.29
CA ARG A 16 12.28 -9.69 -2.06
C ARG A 16 12.47 -8.73 -0.90
N LYS A 17 13.01 -7.54 -1.16
CA LYS A 17 13.42 -6.58 -0.12
C LYS A 17 12.40 -5.48 0.12
N GLY A 18 11.46 -5.30 -0.81
CA GLY A 18 10.60 -4.14 -0.85
C GLY A 18 11.32 -2.87 -1.29
N LEU A 19 10.58 -1.78 -1.26
CA LEU A 19 11.11 -0.43 -1.48
C LEU A 19 11.75 0.11 -0.20
N PRO A 20 12.78 0.97 -0.30
CA PRO A 20 13.25 1.78 0.81
C PRO A 20 12.09 2.54 1.47
N GLU A 21 12.14 2.70 2.78
CA GLU A 21 11.04 3.31 3.53
C GLU A 21 10.71 4.74 3.06
N GLU A 22 11.73 5.54 2.74
CA GLU A 22 11.57 6.91 2.29
C GLU A 22 10.91 6.98 0.90
N ASP A 23 11.38 6.16 -0.05
CA ASP A 23 10.77 6.04 -1.37
C ASP A 23 9.31 5.59 -1.26
N ARG A 24 9.04 4.62 -0.38
CA ARG A 24 7.69 4.13 -0.11
C ARG A 24 6.79 5.25 0.44
N LYS A 25 7.25 6.04 1.41
CA LYS A 25 6.47 7.18 1.96
C LYS A 25 6.14 8.20 0.87
N ILE A 26 7.11 8.53 0.02
CA ILE A 26 6.92 9.46 -1.10
C ILE A 26 5.84 8.94 -2.05
N LEU A 27 5.93 7.66 -2.45
CA LEU A 27 4.98 7.03 -3.35
C LEU A 27 3.57 6.95 -2.74
N LEU A 28 3.44 6.50 -1.49
CA LEU A 28 2.14 6.41 -0.81
C LEU A 28 1.45 7.77 -0.72
N LYS A 29 2.21 8.85 -0.48
CA LYS A 29 1.67 10.21 -0.45
C LYS A 29 1.27 10.68 -1.85
N LYS A 30 2.13 10.48 -2.85
CA LYS A 30 1.88 10.93 -4.22
C LYS A 30 0.66 10.26 -4.83
N TYR A 31 0.46 8.98 -4.52
CA TYR A 31 -0.54 8.13 -5.13
C TYR A 31 -1.70 7.81 -4.16
N SER A 32 -1.89 8.65 -3.14
CA SER A 32 -3.00 8.47 -2.19
C SER A 32 -4.35 8.56 -2.91
N PRO A 33 -5.23 7.56 -2.75
CA PRO A 33 -6.55 7.55 -3.36
C PRO A 33 -7.44 8.68 -2.83
N PRO A 34 -8.38 9.16 -3.65
CA PRO A 34 -9.34 10.17 -3.24
C PRO A 34 -10.38 9.60 -2.25
N ASP A 35 -11.11 10.48 -1.55
CA ASP A 35 -11.97 10.09 -0.43
C ASP A 35 -13.15 9.18 -0.86
N GLU A 36 -13.60 9.23 -2.12
CA GLU A 36 -14.64 8.34 -2.65
C GLU A 36 -14.24 6.85 -2.58
N THR A 37 -12.94 6.59 -2.53
CA THR A 37 -12.36 5.23 -2.39
C THR A 37 -11.96 4.89 -0.97
N ALA A 38 -12.56 5.56 0.03
CA ALA A 38 -12.28 5.32 1.45
C ALA A 38 -12.47 3.86 1.89
N PHE A 39 -13.26 3.06 1.17
CA PHE A 39 -13.41 1.62 1.45
C PHE A 39 -12.13 0.80 1.23
N LEU A 40 -11.15 1.34 0.49
CA LEU A 40 -9.82 0.75 0.35
C LEU A 40 -8.89 1.08 1.51
N ARG A 41 -9.24 2.05 2.36
CA ARG A 41 -8.45 2.37 3.57
C ARG A 41 -8.63 1.27 4.61
N ALA A 42 -7.62 1.11 5.45
CA ALA A 42 -7.67 0.18 6.54
C ALA A 42 -8.82 0.53 7.52
N PRO A 43 -9.56 -0.47 8.01
CA PRO A 43 -10.48 -0.26 9.12
C PRO A 43 -9.70 0.25 10.34
N ARG A 44 -10.31 1.18 11.07
CA ARG A 44 -9.73 1.72 12.30
C ARG A 44 -10.24 0.92 13.50
N LEU A 45 -9.36 0.68 14.46
CA LEU A 45 -9.76 0.09 15.74
C LEU A 45 -10.85 0.94 16.40
N ASN A 46 -11.98 0.30 16.69
CA ASN A 46 -13.09 0.93 17.40
C ASN A 46 -12.61 1.44 18.76
N LEU A 47 -13.04 2.65 19.14
CA LEU A 47 -12.60 3.32 20.38
C LEU A 47 -13.02 2.57 21.64
N GLU A 48 -14.20 1.94 21.65
CA GLU A 48 -14.69 1.09 22.75
C GLU A 48 -13.81 -0.15 22.89
N CYS A 49 -13.48 -0.81 21.77
CA CYS A 49 -12.56 -1.94 21.77
C CYS A 49 -11.16 -1.52 22.24
N LYS A 50 -10.67 -0.37 21.78
CA LYS A 50 -9.38 0.17 22.21
C LYS A 50 -9.34 0.45 23.72
N ALA A 51 -10.43 0.96 24.29
CA ALA A 51 -10.56 1.19 25.73
C ALA A 51 -10.61 -0.11 26.54
N ALA A 52 -11.25 -1.15 25.99
CA ALA A 52 -11.32 -2.48 26.60
C ALA A 52 -10.00 -3.26 26.51
N LEU A 53 -9.19 -3.01 25.48
CA LEU A 53 -7.87 -3.62 25.28
C LEU A 53 -6.85 -3.00 26.25
N LYS A 54 -6.74 -3.61 27.43
CA LYS A 54 -5.86 -3.17 28.53
C LYS A 54 -4.36 -3.22 28.20
N THR A 55 -3.96 -3.92 27.14
CA THR A 55 -2.54 -4.17 26.82
C THR A 55 -2.09 -3.39 25.59
N ASN A 56 -1.03 -2.59 25.78
CA ASN A 56 -0.40 -1.79 24.73
C ASN A 56 0.11 -2.60 23.50
N PRO A 57 0.62 -3.84 23.64
CA PRO A 57 1.09 -4.63 22.49
C PRO A 57 0.04 -4.92 21.43
N VAL A 58 -1.20 -5.25 21.83
CA VAL A 58 -2.28 -5.57 20.87
C VAL A 58 -2.67 -4.33 20.07
N VAL A 59 -2.77 -3.17 20.74
CA VAL A 59 -3.06 -1.89 20.08
C VAL A 59 -1.94 -1.49 19.11
N LYS A 60 -0.67 -1.73 19.48
CA LYS A 60 0.47 -1.47 18.58
C LYS A 60 0.47 -2.40 17.36
N GLN A 61 0.13 -3.67 17.56
CA GLN A 61 0.03 -4.65 16.47
C GLN A 61 -1.08 -4.27 15.49
N ASP A 62 -2.27 -3.92 16.00
CA ASP A 62 -3.37 -3.43 15.18
C ASP A 62 -2.96 -2.19 14.37
N ALA A 63 -2.33 -1.20 15.01
CA ALA A 63 -1.85 0.00 14.31
C ALA A 63 -0.81 -0.32 13.23
N TYR A 64 0.04 -1.34 13.42
CA TYR A 64 0.97 -1.80 12.40
C TYR A 64 0.23 -2.46 11.22
N ILE A 65 -0.73 -3.34 11.51
CA ILE A 65 -1.53 -4.03 10.48
C ILE A 65 -2.33 -3.00 9.66
N SER A 66 -2.94 -2.02 10.33
CA SER A 66 -3.67 -0.93 9.68
C SER A 66 -2.79 -0.16 8.69
N LYS A 67 -1.52 0.15 9.04
CA LYS A 67 -0.56 0.76 8.11
C LYS A 67 -0.24 -0.11 6.90
N VAL A 68 -0.18 -1.43 7.07
CA VAL A 68 0.08 -2.38 5.96
C VAL A 68 -1.15 -2.47 5.06
N GLN A 69 -2.34 -2.52 5.64
CA GLN A 69 -3.61 -2.53 4.90
C GLN A 69 -3.80 -1.25 4.09
N ASP A 70 -3.50 -0.07 4.66
CA ASP A 70 -3.53 1.19 3.91
C ASP A 70 -2.60 1.16 2.70
N GLN A 71 -1.39 0.62 2.85
CA GLN A 71 -0.46 0.47 1.73
C GLN A 71 -1.02 -0.43 0.63
N ALA A 72 -1.65 -1.54 1.02
CA ALA A 72 -2.29 -2.44 0.07
C ALA A 72 -3.47 -1.76 -0.65
N GLY A 73 -4.30 -1.01 0.07
CA GLY A 73 -5.42 -0.25 -0.51
C GLY A 73 -4.95 0.79 -1.53
N ILE A 74 -3.92 1.57 -1.18
CA ILE A 74 -3.28 2.52 -2.08
C ILE A 74 -2.75 1.81 -3.32
N ALA A 75 -2.01 0.70 -3.15
CA ALA A 75 -1.46 -0.04 -4.28
C ALA A 75 -2.55 -0.61 -5.20
N LEU A 76 -3.63 -1.16 -4.65
CA LEU A 76 -4.76 -1.70 -5.40
C LEU A 76 -5.49 -0.63 -6.21
N TYR A 77 -5.74 0.54 -5.61
CA TYR A 77 -6.33 1.68 -6.31
C TYR A 77 -5.51 2.05 -7.55
N ASN A 78 -4.20 2.26 -7.37
CA ASN A 78 -3.33 2.69 -8.47
C ASN A 78 -3.13 1.60 -9.53
N LEU A 79 -3.16 0.33 -9.14
CA LEU A 79 -3.19 -0.76 -10.11
C LEU A 79 -4.47 -0.72 -10.95
N GLY A 80 -5.62 -0.45 -10.32
CA GLY A 80 -6.90 -0.26 -11.01
C GLY A 80 -6.89 0.91 -11.99
N GLU A 81 -6.33 2.05 -11.57
CA GLU A 81 -6.17 3.23 -12.44
C GLU A 81 -5.27 2.92 -13.64
N ALA A 82 -4.11 2.31 -13.41
CA ALA A 82 -3.18 1.94 -14.47
C ALA A 82 -3.79 0.92 -15.46
N LEU A 83 -4.54 -0.07 -14.95
CA LEU A 83 -5.27 -1.01 -15.79
C LEU A 83 -6.36 -0.30 -16.60
N SER A 84 -7.08 0.64 -15.99
CA SER A 84 -8.12 1.43 -16.67
C SER A 84 -7.54 2.30 -17.78
N ASP A 85 -6.35 2.88 -17.58
CA ASP A 85 -5.63 3.62 -18.61
C ASP A 85 -5.18 2.71 -19.76
N VAL A 86 -4.64 1.52 -19.45
CA VAL A 86 -4.18 0.55 -20.47
C VAL A 86 -5.33 -0.02 -21.29
N LEU A 87 -6.48 -0.26 -20.65
CA LEU A 87 -7.66 -0.83 -21.30
C LEU A 87 -8.57 0.22 -21.95
N ARG A 88 -8.23 1.51 -21.84
CA ARG A 88 -9.00 2.58 -22.47
C ARG A 88 -8.95 2.41 -23.99
N PRO A 89 -10.09 2.36 -24.69
CA PRO A 89 -10.11 2.26 -26.15
C PRO A 89 -9.37 3.44 -26.77
N GLU A 90 -8.61 3.19 -27.83
CA GLU A 90 -8.07 4.25 -28.67
C GLU A 90 -9.25 5.05 -29.25
N THR A 91 -9.21 6.36 -29.06
CA THR A 91 -10.20 7.32 -29.59
C THR A 91 -9.79 7.82 -30.95
#